data_AF-A0A355C4T6-F1
#
_entry.id   AF-A0A355C4T6-F1
#
_cell.length_a   1.000
_cell.length_b   1.000
_cell.length_c   1.000
_cell.angle_alpha   90.00
_cell.angle_beta   90.00
_cell.angle_gamma   90.00
#
_symmetry.space_group_name_H-M   'P 1'
#
loop_
_entity.id
_entity.type
_entity.pdbx_description
1 polymer ?
#
loop_
_entity_poly.entity_id
_entity_poly.type
_entity_poly.pdbx_seq_one_letter_code
_entity_poly.pdbx_strand_id
1 'polypeptide(L)'
;NSGHYRRSFDGAGVTPGDLKSLADLARFPFTTKADLRDSYPFGFFAVPQSEVVRVHASSGTTGKPTVVGYSRRDIETWAGLVARSIRAAGGRAGDIVHVAYGYGLFTGGLGAHYG
;
A
#
# COMPACT_ATOMS: atom_id res chain seq x y z
N ASN A 1 -14.60 -4.94 4.17
CA ASN A 1 -14.17 -4.13 5.34
C ASN A 1 -13.79 -2.69 5.01
N SER A 2 -13.41 -2.36 3.77
CA SER A 2 -13.27 -0.96 3.35
C SER A 2 -14.63 -0.36 2.96
N GLY A 3 -14.95 0.81 3.51
CA GLY A 3 -16.20 1.52 3.20
C GLY A 3 -16.24 2.07 1.76
N HIS A 4 -15.10 2.49 1.21
CA HIS A 4 -14.99 2.94 -0.18
C HIS A 4 -15.31 1.80 -1.16
N TYR A 5 -14.65 0.64 -1.02
CA TYR A 5 -14.85 -0.46 -1.95
C TYR A 5 -16.25 -1.04 -1.92
N ARG A 6 -16.93 -1.04 -0.76
CA ARG A 6 -18.35 -1.42 -0.71
C ARG A 6 -19.18 -0.54 -1.64
N ARG A 7 -19.10 0.78 -1.49
CA ARG A 7 -19.85 1.72 -2.34
C ARG A 7 -19.47 1.63 -3.82
N SER A 8 -18.17 1.50 -4.12
CA SER A 8 -17.67 1.41 -5.49
C SER A 8 -18.16 0.13 -6.18
N PHE A 9 -18.12 -1.00 -5.49
CA PHE A 9 -18.58 -2.29 -6.03
C PHE A 9 -20.11 -2.32 -6.19
N ASP A 10 -20.86 -1.81 -5.20
CA ASP A 10 -22.31 -1.68 -5.27
C ASP A 10 -22.72 -0.81 -6.47
N GLY A 11 -22.04 0.32 -6.70
CA GLY A 11 -22.29 1.21 -7.84
C GLY A 11 -21.95 0.62 -9.20
N ALA A 12 -21.00 -0.32 -9.26
CA ALA A 12 -20.65 -1.07 -10.47
C ALA A 12 -21.47 -2.36 -10.65
N GLY A 13 -22.34 -2.71 -9.70
CA GLY A 13 -23.15 -3.92 -9.75
C GLY A 13 -22.33 -5.21 -9.67
N VAL A 14 -21.18 -5.19 -8.98
CA VAL A 14 -20.30 -6.36 -8.83
C VAL A 14 -20.13 -6.74 -7.35
N THR A 15 -19.91 -8.01 -7.10
CA THR A 15 -19.59 -8.55 -5.78
C THR A 15 -18.26 -9.31 -5.84
N PRO A 16 -17.56 -9.53 -4.70
CA PRO A 16 -16.37 -10.39 -4.71
C PRO A 16 -16.64 -11.81 -5.24
N GLY A 17 -17.88 -12.29 -5.14
CA GLY A 17 -18.30 -13.60 -5.65
C GLY A 17 -18.25 -13.70 -7.19
N ASP A 18 -18.25 -12.58 -7.90
CA ASP A 18 -18.17 -12.52 -9.37
C ASP A 18 -16.78 -12.85 -9.93
N LEU A 19 -15.74 -12.82 -9.10
CA LEU A 19 -14.37 -13.17 -9.50
C LEU A 19 -14.20 -14.70 -9.51
N LYS A 20 -14.34 -15.33 -10.69
CA LYS A 20 -14.14 -16.79 -10.86
C LYS A 20 -12.82 -17.14 -11.53
N SER A 21 -12.25 -16.18 -12.27
CA SER A 21 -11.00 -16.27 -12.99
C SER A 21 -10.27 -14.93 -12.94
N LEU A 22 -8.99 -14.91 -13.34
CA LEU A 22 -8.23 -13.66 -13.42
C LEU A 22 -8.82 -12.68 -14.47
N ALA A 23 -9.47 -13.18 -15.51
CA ALA A 23 -10.10 -12.34 -16.53
C ALA A 23 -11.29 -11.53 -15.97
N ASP A 24 -11.97 -12.06 -14.95
CA ASP A 24 -13.11 -11.37 -14.31
C ASP A 24 -12.69 -10.10 -13.58
N LEU A 25 -11.39 -9.92 -13.27
CA LEU A 25 -10.89 -8.72 -12.61
C LEU A 25 -11.22 -7.44 -13.39
N ALA A 26 -11.30 -7.53 -14.72
CA ALA A 26 -11.66 -6.40 -15.59
C ALA A 26 -13.11 -5.89 -15.38
N ARG A 27 -13.97 -6.66 -14.70
CA ARG A 27 -15.34 -6.25 -14.35
C ARG A 27 -15.39 -5.31 -13.15
N PHE A 28 -14.33 -5.29 -12.33
CA PHE A 28 -14.29 -4.49 -11.10
C PHE A 28 -13.89 -3.04 -11.41
N PRO A 29 -14.45 -2.06 -10.67
CA PRO A 29 -14.15 -0.66 -10.90
C PRO A 29 -12.69 -0.34 -10.53
N PHE A 30 -12.10 0.61 -11.26
CA PHE A 30 -10.78 1.14 -10.93
C PHE A 30 -10.80 1.98 -9.65
N THR A 31 -9.65 2.05 -8.98
CA THR A 31 -9.37 3.02 -7.92
C THR A 31 -8.38 4.04 -8.42
N THR A 32 -8.66 5.31 -8.17
CA THR A 32 -7.89 6.45 -8.64
C THR A 32 -7.27 7.21 -7.47
N LYS A 33 -6.36 8.14 -7.79
CA LYS A 33 -5.77 9.04 -6.78
C LYS A 33 -6.82 9.96 -6.13
N ALA A 34 -7.90 10.28 -6.83
CA ALA A 34 -8.99 11.10 -6.28
C ALA A 34 -9.68 10.37 -5.13
N ASP A 35 -9.96 9.08 -5.29
CA ASP A 35 -10.61 8.28 -4.26
C ASP A 35 -9.83 8.32 -2.94
N LEU A 36 -8.51 8.16 -2.99
CA LEU A 36 -7.63 8.24 -1.82
C LEU A 36 -7.67 9.64 -1.16
N ARG A 37 -7.77 10.71 -1.95
CA ARG A 37 -7.86 12.08 -1.42
C ARG A 37 -9.20 12.34 -0.74
N ASP A 38 -10.29 11.85 -1.31
CA ASP A 38 -11.66 12.02 -0.81
C ASP A 38 -11.91 11.24 0.48
N SER A 39 -11.12 10.18 0.71
CA SER A 39 -11.18 9.33 1.89
C SER A 39 -10.09 9.64 2.91
N TYR A 40 -9.43 10.79 2.80
CA TYR A 40 -8.38 11.19 3.73
C TYR A 40 -8.92 11.36 5.18
N PRO A 41 -8.12 11.05 6.23
CA PRO A 41 -6.79 10.46 6.14
C PRO A 41 -6.81 8.93 6.12
N PHE A 42 -7.86 8.30 6.64
CA PHE A 42 -7.87 6.86 6.97
C PHE A 42 -9.08 6.11 6.43
N GLY A 43 -9.93 6.75 5.61
CA GLY A 43 -11.18 6.16 5.11
C GLY A 43 -10.99 4.95 4.19
N PHE A 44 -9.77 4.69 3.72
CA PHE A 44 -9.41 3.48 2.97
C PHE A 44 -9.02 2.29 3.84
N PHE A 45 -8.77 2.48 5.14
CA PHE A 45 -8.29 1.41 5.99
C PHE A 45 -9.36 0.31 6.11
N ALA A 46 -8.90 -0.94 6.07
CA ALA A 46 -9.75 -2.12 6.13
C ALA A 46 -9.62 -2.90 7.45
N VAL A 47 -8.86 -2.36 8.39
CA VAL A 47 -8.65 -2.84 9.76
C VAL A 47 -8.84 -1.67 10.74
N PRO A 48 -9.16 -1.92 12.02
CA PRO A 48 -9.15 -0.88 13.05
C PRO A 48 -7.80 -0.16 13.13
N GLN A 49 -7.82 1.14 13.45
CA GLN A 49 -6.57 1.93 13.58
C GLN A 49 -5.60 1.37 14.62
N SER A 50 -6.11 0.68 15.65
CA SER A 50 -5.29 0.00 16.67
C SER A 50 -4.41 -1.12 16.11
N GLU A 51 -4.73 -1.66 14.92
CA GLU A 51 -3.93 -2.68 14.24
C GLU A 51 -2.92 -2.08 13.24
N VAL A 52 -2.99 -0.76 13.00
CA VAL A 52 -2.08 -0.05 12.10
C VAL A 52 -0.83 0.37 12.86
N VAL A 53 0.31 -0.21 12.49
CA VAL A 53 1.61 0.03 13.15
C VAL A 53 2.50 1.02 12.41
N ARG A 54 2.10 1.44 11.20
CA ARG A 54 2.81 2.43 10.39
C ARG A 54 1.87 3.23 9.51
N VAL A 55 2.19 4.51 9.37
CA VAL A 55 1.62 5.40 8.35
C VAL A 55 2.74 5.97 7.48
N HIS A 56 2.50 6.02 6.18
CA HIS A 56 3.30 6.77 5.21
C HIS A 56 2.42 7.71 4.42
N ALA A 57 3.02 8.72 3.81
CA ALA A 57 2.32 9.67 2.96
C ALA A 57 3.12 9.96 1.68
N SER A 58 2.40 10.17 0.58
CA SER A 58 3.01 10.66 -0.65
C SER A 58 3.58 12.07 -0.47
N SER A 59 4.53 12.48 -1.31
CA SER A 59 5.12 13.83 -1.30
C SER A 59 4.14 14.97 -1.58
N GLY A 60 2.89 14.70 -1.97
CA GLY A 60 1.86 15.74 -2.09
C GLY A 60 2.09 16.74 -3.24
N THR A 61 2.87 16.39 -4.26
CA THR A 61 3.21 17.29 -5.40
C THR A 61 2.02 17.84 -6.18
N THR A 62 0.81 17.35 -5.93
CA THR A 62 -0.44 17.71 -6.62
C THR A 62 -1.53 18.14 -5.63
N GLY A 63 -1.14 18.56 -4.42
CA GLY A 63 -2.05 18.96 -3.33
C GLY A 63 -2.00 18.01 -2.13
N LYS A 64 -3.17 17.72 -1.55
CA LYS A 64 -3.27 16.91 -0.31
C LYS A 64 -2.55 15.57 -0.45
N PRO A 65 -1.58 15.25 0.43
CA PRO A 65 -0.92 13.95 0.45
C PRO A 65 -1.93 12.80 0.58
N THR A 66 -1.70 11.73 -0.17
CA THR A 66 -2.42 10.47 0.05
C THR A 66 -1.73 9.71 1.18
N VAL A 67 -2.51 9.26 2.14
CA VAL A 67 -2.05 8.54 3.34
C VAL A 67 -2.29 7.04 3.15
N VAL A 68 -1.31 6.24 3.54
CA VAL A 68 -1.40 4.77 3.54
C VAL A 68 -1.00 4.24 4.90
N GLY A 69 -1.63 3.14 5.32
CA GLY A 69 -1.42 2.49 6.61
C GLY A 69 -1.03 1.03 6.43
N TYR A 70 -0.26 0.51 7.37
CA TYR A 70 0.25 -0.86 7.34
C TYR A 70 0.02 -1.53 8.68
N SER A 71 -0.54 -2.74 8.66
CA SER A 71 -0.51 -3.66 9.80
C SER A 71 0.90 -4.21 10.02
N ARG A 72 1.12 -4.91 11.14
CA ARG A 72 2.40 -5.59 11.39
C ARG A 72 2.76 -6.57 10.28
N ARG A 73 1.79 -7.35 9.81
CA ARG A 73 1.96 -8.32 8.72
C ARG A 73 2.31 -7.64 7.39
N ASP A 74 1.75 -6.46 7.13
CA ASP A 74 2.06 -5.71 5.92
C ASP A 74 3.51 -5.22 5.93
N ILE A 75 4.02 -4.77 7.09
CA ILE A 75 5.45 -4.39 7.23
C ILE A 75 6.36 -5.60 7.03
N GLU A 76 6.03 -6.76 7.62
CA GLU A 76 6.80 -8.00 7.41
C GLU A 76 6.82 -8.43 5.94
N THR A 77 5.67 -8.33 5.27
CA THR A 77 5.54 -8.63 3.84
C THR A 77 6.37 -7.66 3.00
N TRP A 78 6.31 -6.36 3.30
CA TRP A 78 7.09 -5.34 2.60
C TRP A 78 8.59 -5.58 2.77
N ALA A 79 9.05 -5.81 4.00
CA ALA A 79 10.45 -6.15 4.29
C ALA A 79 10.93 -7.37 3.46
N GLY A 80 10.16 -8.46 3.45
CA GLY A 80 10.50 -9.65 2.67
C GLY A 80 10.58 -9.39 1.16
N LEU A 81 9.76 -8.49 0.62
CA LEU A 81 9.79 -8.11 -0.80
C LEU A 81 10.98 -7.20 -1.13
N VAL A 82 11.34 -6.26 -0.26
CA VAL A 82 12.51 -5.39 -0.49
C VAL A 82 13.80 -6.20 -0.37
N ALA A 83 13.92 -7.08 0.64
CA ALA A 83 15.05 -8.01 0.76
C ALA A 83 15.20 -8.90 -0.48
N ARG A 84 14.08 -9.42 -1.02
CA ARG A 84 14.06 -10.18 -2.28
C ARG A 84 14.57 -9.33 -3.45
N SER A 85 14.20 -8.05 -3.49
CA SER A 85 14.63 -7.12 -4.55
C SER A 85 16.12 -6.81 -4.46
N ILE A 86 16.65 -6.56 -3.25
CA ILE A 86 18.09 -6.39 -3.00
C ILE A 86 18.86 -7.64 -3.44
N ARG A 87 18.36 -8.83 -3.07
CA ARG A 87 18.96 -10.10 -3.49
C ARG A 87 18.95 -10.30 -5.00
N ALA A 88 17.86 -9.94 -5.67
CA ALA A 88 17.74 -9.98 -7.13
C ALA A 88 18.71 -9.00 -7.81
N ALA A 89 18.98 -7.85 -7.18
CA ALA A 89 19.98 -6.87 -7.64
C ALA A 89 21.44 -7.28 -7.34
N GLY A 90 21.66 -8.43 -6.71
CA GLY A 90 23.00 -8.98 -6.45
C GLY A 90 23.46 -8.90 -4.99
N GLY A 91 22.73 -8.19 -4.12
CA GLY A 91 23.06 -8.09 -2.70
C GLY A 91 23.03 -9.44 -1.98
N ARG A 92 23.89 -9.61 -1.00
CA ARG A 92 24.07 -10.83 -0.20
C ARG A 92 24.10 -10.50 1.29
N ALA A 93 23.83 -11.52 2.10
CA ALA A 93 24.04 -11.42 3.53
C ALA A 93 25.53 -11.12 3.82
N GLY A 94 25.79 -10.10 4.62
CA GLY A 94 27.14 -9.59 4.90
C GLY A 94 27.54 -8.34 4.13
N ASP A 95 26.80 -7.97 3.08
CA ASP A 95 27.04 -6.73 2.35
C ASP A 95 26.65 -5.50 3.18
N ILE A 96 27.38 -4.41 3.01
CA ILE A 96 27.06 -3.10 3.58
C ILE A 96 26.25 -2.31 2.56
N VAL A 97 25.02 -1.92 2.92
CA VAL A 97 24.12 -1.14 2.06
C VAL A 97 24.03 0.30 2.55
N HIS A 98 24.42 1.26 1.71
CA HIS A 98 24.22 2.68 1.99
C HIS A 98 22.84 3.14 1.53
N VAL A 99 21.90 3.30 2.47
CA VAL A 99 20.54 3.76 2.17
C VAL A 99 20.50 5.28 2.06
N ALA A 100 20.58 5.79 0.83
CA ALA A 100 20.49 7.22 0.52
C ALA A 100 19.06 7.71 0.21
N TYR A 101 18.04 6.85 0.33
CA TYR A 101 16.65 7.28 0.23
C TYR A 101 16.23 8.08 1.47
N GLY A 102 15.37 9.10 1.27
CA GLY A 102 14.86 9.92 2.37
C GLY A 102 14.09 9.09 3.40
N TYR A 103 14.39 9.32 4.68
CA TYR A 103 13.69 8.73 5.82
C TYR A 103 12.60 9.68 6.32
N GLY A 104 11.42 9.16 6.64
CA GLY A 104 10.29 9.93 7.15
C GLY A 104 8.97 9.41 6.62
N LEU A 105 8.04 10.32 6.28
CA LEU A 105 6.75 9.95 5.69
C LEU A 105 6.87 9.32 4.30
N PHE A 106 7.95 9.62 3.58
CA PHE A 106 8.27 8.94 2.32
C PHE A 106 8.60 7.47 2.56
N THR A 107 8.12 6.59 1.67
CA THR A 107 8.24 5.13 1.81
C THR A 107 9.64 4.61 1.53
N GLY A 108 10.48 5.33 0.78
CA GLY A 108 11.76 4.81 0.29
C GLY A 108 12.76 4.43 1.38
N GLY A 109 13.12 5.38 2.27
CA GLY A 109 14.15 5.14 3.28
C GLY A 109 13.80 3.97 4.21
N LEU A 110 12.61 3.99 4.80
CA LEU A 110 12.16 2.93 5.70
C LEU A 110 11.88 1.61 4.97
N GLY A 111 11.47 1.65 3.69
CA GLY A 111 11.31 0.43 2.89
C GLY A 111 12.62 -0.31 2.69
N ALA A 112 13.66 0.39 2.24
CA ALA A 112 15.01 -0.17 2.08
C ALA A 112 15.66 -0.55 3.42
N HIS A 113 15.28 0.13 4.51
CA HIS A 113 15.79 -0.19 5.84
C HIS A 113 15.26 -1.52 6.38
N TYR A 114 14.01 -1.88 6.09
CA TYR A 114 13.38 -3.06 6.71
C TYR A 114 13.82 -4.40 6.14
N GLY A 115 14.22 -4.45 4.88
CA GLY A 115 14.61 -5.71 4.26
C GLY A 115 15.54 -5.52 3.09
#